data_AF-A0A1C3W1U5-F1
#
_entry.id   AF-A0A1C3W1U5-F1
#
_cell.length_a   1.000
_cell.length_b   1.000
_cell.length_c   1.000
_cell.angle_alpha   90.00
_cell.angle_beta   90.00
_cell.angle_gamma   90.00
#
_symmetry.space_group_name_H-M   'P 1'
#
loop_
_entity.id
_entity.type
_entity.pdbx_description
1 polymer ?
#
loop_
_entity_poly.entity_id
_entity_poly.type
_entity_poly.pdbx_seq_one_letter_code
_entity_poly.pdbx_strand_id
1 'polypeptide(L)'
;MVIYSVQQPLGWQRLVCCKELIHVLDSPAVRTNKKSEVIQLGDKLTDKTRHFKGTADLQWFFDDLAIYQALAMLFPFSLREEIMGAYVAGKVTDEMLAEAAQIPVEYVRTVMSDGWKLLRESILLSD
;
A
#
# COMPACT_ATOMS: atom_id res chain seq x y z
N MET A 1 -13.21 12.16 9.67
CA MET A 1 -12.88 11.59 11.01
C MET A 1 -12.24 10.24 10.76
N VAL A 2 -10.98 10.07 11.15
CA VAL A 2 -10.28 8.77 11.02
C VAL A 2 -10.68 7.90 12.20
N ILE A 3 -11.20 6.70 11.93
CA ILE A 3 -11.60 5.73 12.96
C ILE A 3 -10.72 4.49 12.78
N TYR A 4 -10.10 4.02 13.86
CA TYR A 4 -9.30 2.81 13.86
C TYR A 4 -9.50 2.04 15.18
N SER A 5 -9.22 0.74 15.16
CA SER A 5 -9.36 -0.09 16.36
C SER A 5 -8.11 0.00 17.24
N VAL A 6 -8.28 0.48 18.47
CA VAL A 6 -7.22 0.51 19.50
C VAL A 6 -6.85 -0.88 20.03
N GLN A 7 -7.62 -1.92 19.69
CA GLN A 7 -7.37 -3.30 20.10
C GLN A 7 -6.40 -4.03 19.16
N GLN A 8 -6.10 -3.45 18.00
CA GLN A 8 -5.16 -4.02 17.04
C GLN A 8 -3.70 -3.73 17.44
N PRO A 9 -2.72 -4.54 16.99
CA PRO A 9 -1.30 -4.20 17.16
C PRO A 9 -0.94 -2.83 16.57
N LEU A 10 0.05 -2.16 17.15
CA LEU A 10 0.43 -0.78 16.79
C LEU A 10 0.72 -0.60 15.28
N GLY A 11 1.38 -1.58 14.66
CA GLY A 11 1.64 -1.55 13.22
C GLY A 11 0.36 -1.51 12.37
N TRP A 12 -0.66 -2.28 12.77
CA TRP A 12 -1.98 -2.28 12.12
C TRP A 12 -2.71 -0.96 12.33
N GLN A 13 -2.64 -0.39 13.55
CA GLN A 13 -3.24 0.92 13.83
C GLN A 13 -2.61 2.01 12.95
N ARG A 14 -1.28 2.04 12.82
CA ARG A 14 -0.56 3.01 11.98
C ARG A 14 -0.89 2.86 10.51
N LEU A 15 -0.92 1.63 10.01
CA LEU A 15 -1.27 1.35 8.62
C LEU A 15 -2.68 1.82 8.31
N VAL A 16 -3.67 1.46 9.14
CA VAL A 16 -5.06 1.88 8.95
C VAL A 16 -5.19 3.39 9.05
N CYS A 17 -4.62 4.03 10.07
CA CYS A 17 -4.64 5.49 10.19
C CYS A 17 -4.07 6.18 8.95
N CYS A 18 -2.93 5.71 8.45
CA CYS A 18 -2.29 6.28 7.28
C CYS A 18 -3.14 6.10 6.02
N LYS A 19 -3.74 4.91 5.82
CA LYS A 19 -4.68 4.63 4.74
C LYS A 19 -5.91 5.55 4.80
N GLU A 20 -6.50 5.73 5.97
CA GLU A 20 -7.66 6.63 6.13
C GLU A 20 -7.30 8.11 5.92
N LEU A 21 -6.07 8.53 6.24
CA LEU A 21 -5.58 9.88 5.91
C LEU A 21 -5.43 10.07 4.40
N ILE A 22 -5.02 9.04 3.66
CA ILE A 22 -4.99 9.08 2.19
C ILE A 22 -6.40 9.28 1.65
N HIS A 23 -7.38 8.55 2.16
CA HIS A 23 -8.79 8.72 1.74
C HIS A 23 -9.38 10.11 2.02
N VAL A 24 -8.80 10.89 2.95
CA VAL A 24 -9.19 12.30 3.14
C VAL A 24 -8.73 13.17 1.97
N LEU A 25 -7.61 12.81 1.33
CA LEU A 25 -7.03 13.54 0.20
C LEU A 25 -7.56 13.06 -1.16
N ASP A 26 -8.27 11.93 -1.19
CA ASP A 26 -8.94 11.45 -2.40
C ASP A 26 -9.93 12.51 -2.91
N SER A 27 -9.66 13.01 -4.11
CA SER A 27 -10.56 13.93 -4.82
C SER A 27 -11.98 13.33 -4.90
N PRO A 28 -13.04 14.15 -4.92
CA PRO A 28 -14.38 13.66 -5.30
C PRO A 28 -14.37 12.93 -6.65
N ALA A 29 -13.33 13.14 -7.47
CA ALA A 29 -13.12 12.43 -8.72
C ALA A 29 -12.66 10.96 -8.55
N VAL A 30 -12.08 10.56 -7.42
CA VAL A 30 -11.85 9.14 -7.09
C VAL A 30 -13.15 8.49 -6.61
N ARG A 31 -14.11 9.31 -6.17
CA ARG A 31 -15.53 8.91 -6.05
C ARG A 31 -16.28 8.90 -7.40
N THR A 32 -15.59 9.11 -8.53
CA THR A 32 -16.28 9.21 -9.84
C THR A 32 -16.76 7.85 -10.28
N ASN A 33 -18.08 7.77 -10.48
CA ASN A 33 -18.83 6.63 -10.98
C ASN A 33 -18.54 6.27 -12.46
N LYS A 34 -17.40 6.67 -13.03
CA LYS A 34 -17.04 6.41 -14.43
C LYS A 34 -16.15 5.18 -14.52
N LYS A 35 -16.83 4.04 -14.66
CA LYS A 35 -16.28 2.68 -14.78
C LYS A 35 -15.07 2.56 -15.74
N SER A 36 -14.99 3.39 -16.78
CA SER A 36 -13.96 3.30 -17.84
C SER A 36 -12.56 3.78 -17.43
N GLU A 37 -12.45 4.77 -16.54
CA GLU A 37 -11.15 5.30 -16.10
C GLU A 37 -10.53 4.40 -15.03
N VAL A 38 -11.36 3.76 -14.21
CA VAL A 38 -10.91 2.85 -13.15
C VAL A 38 -10.42 1.50 -13.68
N ILE A 39 -11.01 0.99 -14.77
CA ILE A 39 -10.57 -0.26 -15.43
C ILE A 39 -9.13 -0.10 -15.95
N GLN A 40 -8.75 1.07 -16.47
CA GLN A 40 -7.40 1.30 -17.01
C GLN A 40 -6.32 1.35 -15.92
N LEU A 41 -6.65 1.79 -14.70
CA LEU A 41 -5.74 1.74 -13.56
C LEU A 41 -5.60 0.31 -13.01
N GLY A 42 -6.72 -0.43 -12.92
CA GLY A 42 -6.75 -1.83 -12.49
C GLY A 42 -5.97 -2.77 -13.42
N ASP A 43 -6.11 -2.58 -14.74
CA ASP A 43 -5.42 -3.36 -15.76
C ASP A 43 -3.90 -3.09 -15.79
N LYS A 44 -3.44 -1.92 -15.31
CA LYS A 44 -2.01 -1.60 -15.16
C LYS A 44 -1.40 -2.21 -13.90
N LEU A 45 -2.19 -2.37 -12.84
CA LEU A 45 -1.72 -2.81 -11.52
C LEU A 45 -1.93 -4.31 -11.25
N THR A 46 -2.82 -4.99 -11.98
CA THR A 46 -3.13 -6.41 -11.77
C THR A 46 -2.98 -7.26 -13.02
N ASP A 47 -2.64 -8.52 -12.78
CA ASP A 47 -2.64 -9.61 -13.76
C ASP A 47 -3.97 -9.63 -14.55
N LYS A 48 -3.90 -9.95 -15.84
CA LYS A 48 -4.96 -9.79 -16.87
C LYS A 48 -6.23 -10.63 -16.64
N THR A 49 -6.39 -11.19 -15.45
CA THR A 49 -7.42 -12.16 -15.07
C THR A 49 -8.48 -11.58 -14.11
N ARG A 50 -8.28 -10.38 -13.54
CA ARG A 50 -9.26 -9.74 -12.65
C ARG A 50 -10.35 -9.03 -13.46
N HIS A 51 -11.51 -9.67 -13.59
CA HIS A 51 -12.72 -9.06 -14.16
C HIS A 51 -13.49 -8.28 -13.09
N PHE A 52 -13.50 -6.95 -13.16
CA PHE A 52 -14.32 -6.09 -12.30
C PHE A 52 -15.81 -6.23 -12.66
N LYS A 53 -16.63 -6.75 -11.74
CA LYS A 53 -18.06 -7.01 -11.95
C LYS A 53 -18.97 -5.92 -11.37
N GLY A 54 -18.49 -5.05 -10.47
CA GLY A 54 -19.33 -4.00 -9.87
C GLY A 54 -18.59 -2.91 -9.11
N THR A 55 -19.36 -2.02 -8.46
CA THR A 55 -18.85 -0.92 -7.62
C THR A 55 -18.14 -1.40 -6.35
N ALA A 56 -18.54 -2.56 -5.81
CA ALA A 56 -17.87 -3.18 -4.67
C ALA A 56 -16.43 -3.61 -5.00
N ASP A 57 -16.20 -4.16 -6.21
CA ASP A 57 -14.86 -4.56 -6.66
C ASP A 57 -13.94 -3.36 -6.86
N LEU A 58 -14.52 -2.22 -7.27
CA LEU A 58 -13.79 -0.96 -7.44
C LEU A 58 -13.40 -0.35 -6.09
N GLN A 59 -14.30 -0.36 -5.11
CA GLN A 59 -13.99 0.09 -3.74
C GLN A 59 -12.88 -0.76 -3.13
N TRP A 60 -12.98 -2.08 -3.25
CA TRP A 60 -11.96 -3.00 -2.75
C TRP A 60 -10.59 -2.75 -3.41
N PHE A 61 -10.57 -2.45 -4.70
CA PHE A 61 -9.34 -2.10 -5.41
C PHE A 61 -8.71 -0.79 -4.90
N PHE A 62 -9.50 0.27 -4.68
CA PHE A 62 -8.98 1.52 -4.13
C PHE A 62 -8.51 1.37 -2.68
N ASP A 63 -9.18 0.53 -1.89
CA ASP A 63 -8.74 0.20 -0.54
C ASP A 63 -7.37 -0.51 -0.57
N ASP A 64 -7.18 -1.48 -1.46
CA ASP A 64 -5.88 -2.15 -1.68
C ASP A 64 -4.81 -1.16 -2.14
N LEU A 65 -5.14 -0.26 -3.09
CA LEU A 65 -4.22 0.77 -3.56
C LEU A 65 -3.78 1.71 -2.44
N ALA A 66 -4.72 2.14 -1.60
CA ALA A 66 -4.45 3.01 -0.46
C ALA A 66 -3.57 2.31 0.59
N ILE A 67 -3.67 0.98 0.75
CA ILE A 67 -2.74 0.21 1.60
C ILE A 67 -1.32 0.33 1.05
N TYR A 68 -1.10 0.15 -0.25
CA TYR A 68 0.23 0.28 -0.84
C TYR A 68 0.79 1.71 -0.76
N GLN A 69 -0.05 2.73 -0.94
CA GLN A 69 0.33 4.13 -0.72
C GLN A 69 0.73 4.38 0.73
N ALA A 70 -0.04 3.86 1.69
CA ALA A 70 0.26 3.96 3.11
C ALA A 70 1.59 3.29 3.44
N LEU A 71 1.86 2.11 2.90
CA LEU A 71 3.14 1.41 3.07
C LEU A 71 4.31 2.21 2.51
N ALA A 72 4.14 2.85 1.35
CA ALA A 72 5.19 3.67 0.75
C ALA A 72 5.50 4.95 1.56
N MET A 73 4.55 5.45 2.36
CA MET A 73 4.77 6.53 3.32
C MET A 73 5.38 6.05 4.64
N LEU A 74 4.87 4.95 5.18
CA LEU A 74 5.32 4.39 6.46
C LEU A 74 6.71 3.75 6.36
N PHE A 75 7.08 3.28 5.17
CA PHE A 75 8.37 2.68 4.87
C PHE A 75 9.01 3.40 3.67
N PRO A 76 9.74 4.51 3.92
CA PRO A 76 10.34 5.30 2.85
C PRO A 76 11.29 4.48 1.97
N PHE A 77 11.29 4.76 0.67
CA PHE A 77 12.11 4.01 -0.28
C PHE A 77 13.61 4.19 -0.05
N SER A 78 14.06 5.38 0.36
CA SER A 78 15.47 5.60 0.72
C SER A 78 15.91 4.68 1.85
N LEU A 79 15.08 4.53 2.88
CA LEU A 79 15.34 3.61 3.99
C LEU A 79 15.45 2.17 3.50
N ARG A 80 14.53 1.74 2.62
CA ARG A 80 14.60 0.41 1.98
C ARG A 80 15.94 0.19 1.29
N GLU A 81 16.38 1.13 0.46
CA GLU A 81 17.63 0.99 -0.30
C GLU A 81 18.85 0.90 0.63
N GLU A 82 18.87 1.67 1.72
CA GLU A 82 19.96 1.64 2.71
C GLU A 82 20.06 0.28 3.43
N ILE A 83 18.92 -0.35 3.75
CA ILE A 83 18.88 -1.58 4.54
C ILE A 83 18.85 -2.86 3.69
N MET A 84 18.55 -2.77 2.39
CA MET A 84 18.34 -3.93 1.52
C MET A 84 19.54 -4.89 1.55
N GLY A 85 20.77 -4.35 1.55
CA GLY A 85 21.98 -5.18 1.65
C GLY A 85 22.06 -6.00 2.94
N ALA A 86 21.63 -5.43 4.08
CA ALA A 86 21.59 -6.13 5.36
C ALA A 86 20.44 -7.14 5.43
N TYR A 87 19.31 -6.82 4.83
CA TYR A 87 18.14 -7.70 4.73
C TYR A 87 18.45 -8.96 3.89
N VAL A 88 19.00 -8.79 2.69
CA VAL A 88 19.41 -9.92 1.81
C VAL A 88 20.49 -10.77 2.47
N ALA A 89 21.38 -10.16 3.25
CA ALA A 89 22.40 -10.88 4.02
C ALA A 89 21.85 -11.58 5.29
N GLY A 90 20.54 -11.52 5.55
CA GLY A 90 19.89 -12.12 6.72
C GLY A 90 20.28 -11.49 8.05
N LYS A 91 20.88 -10.29 8.05
CA LYS A 91 21.29 -9.56 9.26
C LYS A 91 20.14 -8.80 9.92
N VAL A 92 19.06 -8.59 9.17
CA VAL A 92 17.84 -7.92 9.60
C VAL A 92 16.68 -8.80 9.20
N THR A 93 15.80 -9.13 10.16
CA THR A 93 14.63 -9.99 9.92
C THR A 93 13.38 -9.17 9.63
N ASP A 94 12.32 -9.84 9.16
CA ASP A 94 11.03 -9.21 8.93
C ASP A 94 10.48 -8.57 10.22
N GLU A 95 10.63 -9.24 11.36
CA GLU A 95 10.14 -8.79 12.67
C GLU A 95 10.88 -7.53 13.14
N MET A 96 12.21 -7.48 12.95
CA MET A 96 13.01 -6.30 13.29
C MET A 96 12.57 -5.08 12.49
N LEU A 97 12.29 -5.26 11.19
CA LEU A 97 11.79 -4.18 10.34
C LEU A 97 10.36 -3.80 10.66
N ALA A 98 9.48 -4.77 10.95
CA ALA A 98 8.11 -4.54 11.36
C ALA A 98 8.05 -3.68 12.62
N GLU A 99 8.90 -3.99 13.61
CA GLU A 99 9.04 -3.22 14.84
C GLU A 99 9.63 -1.84 14.58
N ALA A 100 10.70 -1.73 13.79
CA ALA A 100 11.35 -0.44 13.53
C ALA A 100 10.46 0.53 12.74
N ALA A 101 9.85 0.05 11.66
CA ALA A 101 8.95 0.84 10.82
C ALA A 101 7.53 0.95 11.40
N GLN A 102 7.22 0.15 12.43
CA GLN A 102 5.89 0.05 13.03
C GLN A 102 4.82 -0.21 11.98
N ILE A 103 5.02 -1.27 11.20
CA ILE A 103 4.07 -1.81 10.21
C ILE A 103 3.81 -3.29 10.51
N PRO A 104 2.71 -3.90 10.02
CA PRO A 104 2.50 -5.33 10.17
C PRO A 104 3.58 -6.14 9.43
N VAL A 105 4.02 -7.24 10.04
CA VAL A 105 5.13 -8.07 9.54
C VAL A 105 4.85 -8.65 8.14
N GLU A 106 3.61 -8.97 7.85
CA GLU A 106 3.14 -9.46 6.56
C GLU A 106 3.40 -8.47 5.42
N TYR A 107 3.43 -7.17 5.71
CA TYR A 107 3.70 -6.15 4.71
C TYR A 107 5.19 -5.83 4.56
N VAL A 108 6.04 -6.22 5.52
CA VAL A 108 7.50 -6.06 5.39
C VAL A 108 8.01 -6.81 4.17
N ARG A 109 7.59 -8.07 3.99
CA ARG A 109 7.96 -8.88 2.82
C ARG A 109 7.53 -8.25 1.51
N THR A 110 6.37 -7.59 1.51
CA THR A 110 5.87 -6.87 0.34
C THR A 110 6.80 -5.70 -0.01
N VAL A 111 7.16 -4.87 0.98
CA VAL A 111 8.05 -3.72 0.79
C VAL A 111 9.47 -4.13 0.43
N MET A 112 9.96 -5.24 0.98
CA MET A 112 11.30 -5.74 0.69
C MET A 112 11.40 -6.58 -0.58
N SER A 113 10.27 -6.93 -1.21
CA SER A 113 10.27 -7.68 -2.47
C SER A 113 10.88 -6.88 -3.63
N ASP A 114 11.39 -7.59 -4.64
CA ASP A 114 11.94 -6.96 -5.86
C ASP A 114 10.89 -6.16 -6.63
N GLY A 115 9.64 -6.63 -6.61
CA GLY A 115 8.50 -5.98 -7.27
C GLY A 115 8.10 -4.64 -6.63
N TRP A 116 8.51 -4.37 -5.40
CA TRP A 116 8.11 -3.17 -4.67
C TRP A 116 8.51 -1.88 -5.37
N LYS A 117 9.70 -1.84 -5.98
CA LYS A 117 10.18 -0.65 -6.69
C LYS A 117 9.23 -0.26 -7.83
N LEU A 118 8.90 -1.24 -8.68
CA LEU A 118 7.99 -1.06 -9.81
C LEU A 118 6.57 -0.68 -9.34
N LEU A 119 6.08 -1.35 -8.30
CA LEU A 119 4.77 -1.06 -7.72
C LEU A 119 4.71 0.38 -7.18
N ARG A 120 5.70 0.78 -6.38
CA ARG A 120 5.79 2.14 -5.82
C ARG A 120 5.84 3.19 -6.92
N GLU A 121 6.69 3.01 -7.93
CA GLU A 121 6.81 3.96 -9.05
C GLU A 121 5.46 4.09 -9.78
N SER A 122 4.76 2.99 -10.00
CA SER A 122 3.44 2.99 -10.63
C SER A 122 2.37 3.69 -9.77
N ILE A 123 2.46 3.59 -8.45
CA ILE A 123 1.45 4.13 -7.52
C ILE A 123 1.70 5.61 -7.17
N LEU A 124 2.95 6.04 -7.02
CA LEU A 124 3.32 7.37 -6.54
C LEU A 124 3.74 8.35 -7.65
N LEU A 125 4.12 7.86 -8.82
CA LEU A 125 4.59 8.69 -9.95
C LEU A 125 3.61 8.66 -11.13
N SER A 126 2.37 8.22 -10.90
CA SER A 126 1.28 8.41 -11.85
C SER A 126 0.86 9.88 -11.84
N ASP A 127 1.34 10.64 -12.82
CA ASP A 127 0.85 11.99 -13.15
C ASP A 127 -0.58 11.96 -13.72
#